data_AF-A0AAI8BDA7-F1
#
_entry.id   AF-A0AAI8BDA7-F1
#
_cell.length_a   1.000
_cell.length_b   1.000
_cell.length_c   1.000
_cell.angle_alpha   90.00
_cell.angle_beta   90.00
_cell.angle_gamma   90.00
#
_symmetry.space_group_name_H-M   'P 1'
#
loop_
_entity.id
_entity.type
_entity.pdbx_description
1 polymer ?
#
loop_
_entity_poly.entity_id
_entity_poly.type
_entity_poly.pdbx_seq_one_letter_code
_entity_poly.pdbx_strand_id
1 'polypeptide(L)'
;MEFVEIERRRVSVAESNEIDGAALITEVTSETRAAADAAPRDQAPPLTLYGAYQQGFADYLAGRSNPYRIGSRFAGIWHEGHAEAASNDALDFATRARACWGARAAANPIAFFRRRR
;
A
#
# COMPACT_ATOMS: atom_id res chain seq x y z
N MET A 1 -49.54 -7.82 26.72
CA MET A 1 -48.98 -6.73 25.90
C MET A 1 -48.57 -5.65 26.88
N GLU A 2 -47.26 -5.53 27.10
CA GLU A 2 -46.64 -4.67 28.12
C GLU A 2 -46.08 -3.44 27.42
N PHE A 3 -46.47 -2.24 27.87
CA PHE A 3 -45.99 -0.98 27.32
C PHE A 3 -44.76 -0.54 28.12
N VAL A 4 -43.62 -0.43 27.45
CA VAL A 4 -42.39 0.11 28.03
C VAL A 4 -42.47 1.63 27.97
N GLU A 5 -42.67 2.29 29.11
CA GLU A 5 -42.54 3.74 29.23
C GLU A 5 -41.06 4.13 29.15
N ILE A 6 -40.70 4.86 28.09
CA ILE A 6 -39.36 5.43 27.94
C ILE A 6 -39.40 6.85 28.49
N GLU A 7 -38.98 7.03 29.75
CA GLU A 7 -38.69 8.35 30.30
C GLU A 7 -37.52 8.98 29.54
N ARG A 8 -37.81 9.97 28.70
CA ARG A 8 -36.79 10.81 28.07
C ARG A 8 -36.23 11.78 29.10
N ARG A 9 -35.12 11.40 29.72
CA ARG A 9 -34.27 12.31 30.50
C ARG A 9 -33.79 13.46 29.61
N ARG A 10 -34.38 14.65 29.77
CA ARG A 10 -33.88 15.88 29.14
C ARG A 10 -32.65 16.35 29.91
N VAL A 11 -31.47 15.95 29.44
CA VAL A 11 -30.21 16.57 29.86
C VAL A 11 -30.07 17.88 29.09
N SER A 12 -30.03 19.01 29.78
CA SER A 12 -29.70 20.30 29.19
C SER A 12 -28.24 20.29 28.74
N VAL A 13 -28.00 20.38 27.43
CA VAL A 13 -26.66 20.60 26.87
C VAL A 13 -26.29 22.05 27.13
N ALA A 14 -25.71 22.31 28.30
CA ALA A 14 -25.15 23.59 28.67
C ALA A 14 -23.63 23.46 28.69
N GLU A 15 -23.03 23.31 27.51
CA GLU A 15 -21.61 23.57 27.29
C GLU A 15 -21.40 23.88 25.81
N SER A 16 -20.84 25.05 25.54
CA SER A 16 -20.45 25.43 24.19
C SER A 16 -19.24 24.58 23.83
N ASN A 17 -19.45 23.50 23.08
CA ASN A 17 -18.40 22.74 22.40
C ASN A 17 -17.84 23.60 21.26
N GLU A 18 -17.14 24.68 21.62
CA GLU A 18 -16.43 25.50 20.65
C GLU A 18 -15.21 24.70 20.19
N ILE A 19 -15.35 24.11 19.00
CA ILE A 19 -14.28 23.34 18.37
C ILE A 19 -13.17 24.32 18.00
N ASP A 20 -12.04 24.24 18.69
CA ASP A 20 -10.85 25.01 18.32
C ASP A 20 -10.31 24.49 16.98
N GLY A 21 -10.63 25.24 15.91
CA GLY A 21 -10.19 24.92 14.56
C GLY A 21 -8.67 24.93 14.42
N ALA A 22 -7.93 25.70 15.23
CA ALA A 22 -6.48 25.72 15.19
C ALA A 22 -5.89 24.41 15.74
N ALA A 23 -6.44 23.91 16.84
CA ALA A 23 -6.04 22.62 17.41
C ALA A 23 -6.24 21.46 16.41
N LEU A 24 -7.39 21.42 15.72
CA LEU A 24 -7.64 20.41 14.69
C LEU A 24 -6.66 20.48 13.51
N ILE A 25 -6.29 21.69 13.08
CA ILE A 25 -5.29 21.86 11.99
C ILE A 25 -3.92 21.39 12.47
N THR A 26 -3.55 21.66 13.72
CA THR A 26 -2.26 21.20 14.28
C THR A 26 -2.19 19.68 14.44
N GLU A 27 -3.28 19.03 14.83
CA GLU A 27 -3.32 17.57 14.99
C GLU A 27 -3.20 16.86 13.63
N VAL A 28 -3.95 17.32 12.62
CA VAL A 28 -3.87 16.79 11.25
C VAL A 28 -2.47 16.97 10.65
N THR A 29 -1.85 18.15 10.84
CA THR A 29 -0.51 18.39 10.29
C THR A 29 0.57 17.57 10.99
N SER A 30 0.39 17.23 12.27
CA SER A 30 1.30 16.37 13.03
C SER A 30 1.27 14.93 12.54
N GLU A 31 0.07 14.40 12.30
CA GLU A 31 -0.14 13.04 11.79
C GLU A 31 0.39 12.90 10.35
N THR A 32 0.21 13.94 9.53
CA THR A 32 0.73 13.99 8.15
C THR A 32 2.27 14.00 8.12
N ARG A 33 2.91 14.61 9.12
CA ARG A 33 4.38 14.73 9.20
C ARG A 33 5.05 13.44 9.67
N ALA A 34 4.37 12.62 10.47
CA ALA A 34 4.86 11.29 10.86
C ALA A 34 4.85 10.28 9.69
N ALA A 35 4.02 10.50 8.67
CA ALA A 35 4.00 9.68 7.45
C ALA A 35 5.01 10.12 6.37
N ALA A 36 5.78 11.19 6.62
CA ALA A 36 6.62 11.87 5.62
C ALA A 36 8.05 11.34 5.49
N ASP A 37 8.39 10.20 6.11
CA ASP A 37 9.70 9.53 5.95
C ASP A 37 9.84 8.75 4.62
N ALA A 38 8.99 9.07 3.63
CA ALA A 38 9.22 8.65 2.25
C ALA A 38 10.23 9.61 1.63
N ALA A 39 11.38 9.09 1.19
CA ALA A 39 12.40 9.81 0.44
C ALA A 39 11.78 10.80 -0.57
N PRO A 40 12.38 11.99 -0.79
CA PRO A 40 11.87 12.97 -1.73
C PRO A 40 11.66 12.28 -3.08
N ARG A 41 10.40 12.12 -3.48
CA ARG A 41 10.11 11.76 -4.86
C ARG A 41 10.38 13.02 -5.66
N ASP A 42 11.55 13.07 -6.31
CA ASP A 42 12.01 14.21 -7.10
C ASP A 42 11.02 14.64 -8.20
N GLN A 43 10.01 13.81 -8.48
CA GLN A 43 8.90 14.13 -9.38
C GLN A 43 7.56 13.70 -8.78
N ALA A 44 6.54 14.54 -8.95
CA ALA A 44 5.17 14.17 -8.65
C ALA A 44 4.78 12.92 -9.47
N PRO A 45 4.11 11.92 -8.86
CA PRO A 45 3.76 10.70 -9.55
C PRO A 45 2.78 11.00 -10.70
N PRO A 46 2.92 10.31 -11.85
CA PRO A 46 2.10 10.58 -13.02
C PRO A 46 0.61 10.32 -12.72
N LEU A 47 -0.27 11.22 -13.19
CA LEU A 47 -1.72 11.12 -13.01
C LEU A 47 -2.44 10.55 -14.25
N THR A 48 -1.72 9.75 -15.04
CA THR A 48 -2.29 8.97 -16.15
C THR A 48 -2.31 7.49 -15.75
N LEU A 49 -3.30 6.73 -16.23
CA LEU A 49 -3.40 5.31 -15.90
C LEU A 49 -2.16 4.55 -16.38
N TYR A 50 -1.75 4.76 -17.63
CA TYR A 50 -0.55 4.13 -18.17
C TYR A 50 0.72 4.58 -17.43
N GLY A 51 0.80 5.85 -17.03
CA GLY A 51 1.92 6.34 -16.22
C GLY A 51 1.98 5.66 -14.84
N ALA A 52 0.84 5.45 -14.17
CA ALA A 52 0.80 4.73 -12.90
C ALA A 52 1.26 3.27 -13.04
N TYR A 53 0.91 2.61 -14.13
CA TYR A 53 1.39 1.27 -14.46
C TYR A 53 2.91 1.24 -14.64
N GLN A 54 3.45 2.13 -15.49
CA GLN A 54 4.90 2.23 -15.72
C GLN A 54 5.67 2.56 -14.44
N GLN A 55 5.11 3.46 -13.61
CA GLN A 55 5.67 3.81 -12.32
C GLN A 55 5.71 2.59 -11.38
N GLY A 56 4.64 1.79 -11.34
CA GLY A 56 4.60 0.55 -10.55
C GLY A 56 5.66 -0.46 -10.96
N PHE A 57 5.85 -0.64 -12.26
CA PHE A 57 6.90 -1.51 -12.79
C PHE A 57 8.30 -1.03 -12.39
N ALA A 58 8.58 0.27 -12.55
CA ALA A 58 9.87 0.87 -12.20
C ALA A 58 10.13 0.88 -10.68
N ASP A 59 9.08 1.08 -9.89
CA ASP A 59 9.17 1.10 -8.43
C ASP A 59 9.48 -0.29 -7.86
N TYR A 60 8.94 -1.37 -8.44
CA TYR A 60 9.32 -2.74 -8.05
C TYR A 60 10.83 -2.96 -8.19
N LEU A 61 11.39 -2.64 -9.36
CA LEU A 61 12.82 -2.81 -9.64
C LEU A 61 13.71 -1.96 -8.73
N ALA A 62 13.19 -0.83 -8.25
CA ALA A 62 13.87 0.08 -7.35
C ALA A 62 13.55 -0.15 -5.87
N GLY A 63 12.70 -1.13 -5.52
CA GLY A 63 12.25 -1.37 -4.14
C GLY A 63 11.48 -0.22 -3.51
N ARG A 64 10.78 0.61 -4.31
CA ARG A 64 10.02 1.77 -3.84
C ARG A 64 8.56 1.42 -3.54
N SER A 65 7.99 2.12 -2.56
CA SER A 65 6.60 1.95 -2.16
C SER A 65 5.62 2.72 -3.06
N ASN A 66 4.32 2.38 -2.96
CA ASN A 66 3.24 3.01 -3.72
C ASN A 66 3.16 4.53 -3.44
N PRO A 67 3.14 5.38 -4.49
CA PRO A 67 2.97 6.83 -4.35
C PRO A 67 1.54 7.32 -4.25
N TYR A 68 0.56 6.50 -4.65
CA TYR A 68 -0.83 6.91 -4.75
C TYR A 68 -1.59 6.62 -3.45
N ARG A 69 -2.68 7.36 -3.23
CA ARG A 69 -3.59 7.10 -2.12
C ARG A 69 -4.15 5.67 -2.21
N ILE A 70 -4.07 4.92 -1.10
CA ILE A 70 -4.64 3.57 -1.00
C ILE A 70 -6.13 3.60 -1.36
N GLY A 71 -6.57 2.65 -2.18
CA GLY A 71 -7.94 2.55 -2.69
C GLY A 71 -8.25 3.46 -3.90
N SER A 72 -7.32 4.33 -4.31
CA SER A 72 -7.47 5.08 -5.56
C SER A 72 -7.31 4.18 -6.78
N ARG A 73 -7.90 4.60 -7.91
CA ARG A 73 -7.72 3.90 -9.19
C ARG A 73 -6.25 3.83 -9.60
N PHE A 74 -5.48 4.89 -9.38
CA PHE A 74 -4.05 4.91 -9.67
C PHE A 74 -3.26 3.93 -8.80
N ALA A 75 -3.61 3.79 -7.51
CA ALA A 75 -2.99 2.78 -6.66
C ALA A 75 -3.24 1.37 -7.19
N GLY A 76 -4.46 1.06 -7.65
CA GLY A 76 -4.77 -0.23 -8.28
C GLY A 76 -3.90 -0.52 -9.50
N ILE A 77 -3.81 0.45 -10.43
CA ILE A 77 -3.00 0.30 -11.66
C ILE A 77 -1.49 0.24 -11.35
N TRP A 78 -1.01 0.96 -10.34
CA TRP A 78 0.36 0.85 -9.87
C TRP A 78 0.66 -0.57 -9.35
N HIS A 79 -0.26 -1.17 -8.59
CA HIS A 79 -0.10 -2.55 -8.11
C HIS A 79 -0.08 -3.56 -9.25
N GLU A 80 -0.83 -3.34 -10.33
CA GLU A 80 -0.79 -4.19 -11.53
C GLU A 80 0.62 -4.18 -12.16
N GLY A 81 1.19 -3.00 -12.43
CA GLY A 81 2.54 -2.89 -12.99
C GLY A 81 3.62 -3.48 -12.06
N HIS A 82 3.47 -3.27 -10.75
CA HIS A 82 4.38 -3.82 -9.75
C HIS A 82 4.29 -5.36 -9.64
N ALA A 83 3.09 -5.93 -9.78
CA ALA A 83 2.89 -7.38 -9.79
C ALA A 83 3.43 -8.04 -11.07
N GLU A 84 3.29 -7.36 -12.21
CA GLU A 84 3.88 -7.83 -13.48
C GLU A 84 5.41 -7.85 -13.41
N ALA A 85 6.03 -6.78 -12.89
CA ALA A 85 7.47 -6.73 -12.71
C ALA A 85 7.97 -7.87 -11.80
N ALA A 86 7.25 -8.15 -10.71
CA ALA A 86 7.55 -9.29 -9.83
C ALA A 86 7.42 -10.65 -10.51
N SER A 87 6.41 -10.81 -11.38
CA SER A 87 6.22 -12.03 -12.16
C SER A 87 7.35 -12.25 -13.16
N ASN A 88 7.81 -11.17 -13.80
CA ASN A 88 8.93 -11.21 -14.75
C ASN A 88 10.25 -11.58 -14.06
N ASP A 89 10.54 -11.01 -12.89
CA ASP A 89 11.74 -11.37 -12.11
C ASP A 89 11.71 -12.84 -11.65
N ALA A 90 10.55 -13.34 -11.22
CA ALA A 90 10.38 -14.74 -10.87
C ALA A 90 10.61 -15.69 -12.07
N LEU A 91 10.12 -15.32 -13.26
CA LEU A 91 10.35 -16.08 -14.49
C LEU A 91 11.82 -16.06 -14.93
N ASP A 92 12.49 -14.92 -14.82
CA ASP A 92 13.93 -14.82 -15.11
C ASP A 92 14.74 -15.67 -14.13
N PHE A 93 14.45 -15.59 -12.82
CA PHE A 93 15.06 -16.46 -11.83
C PHE A 93 14.86 -17.94 -12.15
N ALA A 94 13.63 -18.36 -12.47
CA ALA A 94 13.32 -19.75 -12.81
C ALA A 94 14.10 -20.20 -14.06
N THR A 95 14.26 -19.31 -15.05
CA THR A 95 15.03 -19.56 -16.27
C THR A 95 16.51 -19.76 -15.96
N ARG A 96 17.11 -18.86 -15.16
CA ARG A 96 18.50 -18.98 -14.70
C ARG A 96 18.71 -20.25 -13.85
N ALA A 97 17.80 -20.55 -12.93
CA ALA A 97 17.85 -21.77 -12.12
C ALA A 97 17.78 -23.05 -12.98
N ARG A 98 16.97 -23.04 -14.05
CA ARG A 98 16.89 -24.15 -15.02
C ARG A 98 18.22 -24.36 -15.74
N ALA A 99 18.83 -23.27 -16.18
CA ALA A 99 20.11 -23.32 -16.88
C ALA A 99 21.26 -23.77 -15.97
N CYS A 100 21.33 -23.26 -14.74
CA CYS A 100 22.43 -23.54 -13.83
C CYS A 100 22.27 -24.86 -13.06
N TRP A 101 21.06 -25.26 -12.68
CA TRP A 101 20.80 -26.38 -11.76
C TRP A 101 19.92 -27.49 -12.35
N GLY A 102 19.46 -27.33 -13.60
CA GLY A 102 18.59 -28.29 -14.29
C GLY A 102 17.10 -28.12 -13.97
N ALA A 103 16.24 -28.69 -14.82
CA ALA A 103 14.79 -28.47 -14.81
C ALA A 103 14.09 -28.81 -13.48
N ARG A 104 14.61 -29.80 -12.73
CA ARG A 104 14.05 -30.25 -11.46
C ARG A 104 14.28 -29.27 -10.31
N ALA A 105 15.40 -28.54 -10.34
CA ALA A 105 15.72 -27.52 -9.35
C ALA A 105 14.89 -26.25 -9.55
N ALA A 106 14.65 -25.86 -10.81
CA ALA A 106 13.85 -24.67 -11.13
C ALA A 106 12.36 -24.83 -10.81
N ALA A 107 11.82 -26.06 -10.88
CA ALA A 107 10.41 -26.33 -10.57
C ALA A 107 10.09 -26.20 -9.07
N ASN A 108 11.08 -26.45 -8.21
CA ASN A 108 10.94 -26.27 -6.76
C ASN A 108 12.29 -25.91 -6.12
N PRO A 109 12.72 -24.64 -6.24
CA PRO A 109 14.03 -24.20 -5.78
C PRO A 109 14.19 -24.34 -4.27
N ILE A 110 13.13 -24.07 -3.50
CA ILE A 110 13.12 -24.20 -2.04
C ILE A 110 13.37 -25.65 -1.62
N ALA A 111 12.68 -26.62 -2.23
CA ALA A 111 12.88 -28.03 -1.94
C ALA A 111 14.26 -28.54 -2.41
N PHE A 112 14.76 -28.02 -3.53
CA PHE A 112 16.09 -28.37 -4.03
C PHE A 112 17.21 -27.97 -3.05
N PHE A 113 17.17 -26.74 -2.54
CA PHE A 113 18.15 -26.28 -1.55
C PHE A 113 18.07 -27.02 -0.22
N ARG A 114 16.85 -27.39 0.23
CA ARG A 114 16.67 -28.19 1.44
C ARG A 114 17.27 -29.60 1.36
N ARG A 115 17.37 -30.20 0.18
CA ARG A 115 17.95 -31.56 0.01
C ARG A 115 19.47 -31.59 -0.04
N ARG A 116 20.14 -30.44 -0.19
CA ARG A 116 21.61 -30.34 -0.27
C ARG A 116 22.27 -29.89 1.04
N ARG A 117 21.49 -29.57 2.07
CA ARG A 117 21.97 -29.39 3.44
C ARG A 117 21.95 -30.72 4.17
#